data_AF-A0A838XV95-F1
#
_entry.id   AF-A0A838XV95-F1
#
_cell.length_a   1.000
_cell.length_b   1.000
_cell.length_c   1.000
_cell.angle_alpha   90.00
_cell.angle_beta   90.00
_cell.angle_gamma   90.00
#
_symmetry.space_group_name_H-M   'P 1'
#
loop_
_entity.id
_entity.type
_entity.pdbx_description
1 polymer ?
#
loop_
_entity_poly.entity_id
_entity_poly.type
_entity_poly.pdbx_seq_one_letter_code
_entity_poly.pdbx_strand_id
1 'polypeptide(L)'
;MSFVLPLALAAIGGGIATAISVHDFFEGETLIADLRRARRLSRLDLTELDRKVAAAPVRSPAIVSLTTIPSRIGHIAMTLKSLMDQSLPPAEIRINVPDHSRRENCGYEIPAELEGLATVRIVRCEDVGPATKLFPTLTAVEPDAPIIVVDDDRIYPPGFIAGLTAAAEEDPDAAPALSGWVVPEDLTDRPTTIRTNLYMLPPAPIRARRLRQRREIDILQGFSGYLVRPRFFPQMAAMLSHDGAPEAAFFVDDVWISGHCAAPKYVIPAARAGFQLWSHRALYRASSLGLINRGEGGDEGRNNTIVIRHMAECWRVGGPARRAPQGPQDG
;
A
#
# COMPACT_ATOMS: atom_id res chain seq x y z
N MET A 1 -25.29 1.16 48.42
CA MET A 1 -25.18 0.97 46.96
C MET A 1 -23.93 0.15 46.70
N SER A 2 -24.07 -1.01 46.05
CA SER A 2 -22.96 -1.97 45.88
C SER A 2 -21.88 -1.41 44.95
N PHE A 3 -20.68 -1.17 45.47
CA PHE A 3 -19.51 -0.74 44.71
C PHE A 3 -18.95 -1.83 43.79
N VAL A 4 -19.42 -3.08 43.90
CA VAL A 4 -18.92 -4.23 43.13
C VAL A 4 -19.24 -4.11 41.64
N LEU A 5 -20.45 -3.64 41.29
CA LEU A 5 -20.85 -3.46 39.90
C LEU A 5 -20.06 -2.35 39.18
N PRO A 6 -19.88 -1.13 39.73
CA PRO A 6 -19.05 -0.11 39.09
C PRO A 6 -17.57 -0.51 39.04
N LEU A 7 -17.04 -1.23 40.04
CA LEU A 7 -15.64 -1.71 40.01
C LEU A 7 -15.43 -2.80 38.95
N ALA A 8 -16.38 -3.73 38.79
CA ALA A 8 -16.33 -4.77 37.75
C ALA A 8 -16.46 -4.16 36.34
N LEU A 9 -17.34 -3.18 36.15
CA LEU A 9 -17.46 -2.44 34.89
C LEU A 9 -16.18 -1.65 34.57
N ALA A 10 -15.53 -1.05 35.57
CA ALA A 10 -14.25 -0.36 35.41
C ALA A 10 -13.11 -1.34 35.05
N ALA A 11 -13.06 -2.52 35.68
CA ALA A 11 -12.05 -3.54 35.37
C ALA A 11 -12.23 -4.13 33.96
N ILE A 12 -13.48 -4.42 33.55
CA ILE A 12 -13.80 -4.86 32.18
C ILE A 12 -13.48 -3.75 31.17
N GLY A 13 -13.86 -2.51 31.47
CA GLY A 13 -13.55 -1.34 30.64
C GLY A 13 -12.05 -1.13 30.47
N GLY A 14 -11.26 -1.28 31.54
CA GLY A 14 -9.80 -1.21 31.52
C GLY A 14 -9.16 -2.34 30.70
N GLY A 15 -9.68 -3.56 30.82
CA GLY A 15 -9.25 -4.70 30.01
C GLY A 15 -9.51 -4.50 28.51
N ILE A 16 -10.70 -4.01 28.14
CA ILE A 16 -11.06 -3.70 26.75
C ILE A 16 -10.16 -2.57 26.20
N ALA A 17 -9.97 -1.48 26.95
CA ALA A 17 -9.12 -0.38 26.53
C ALA A 17 -7.66 -0.82 26.31
N THR A 18 -7.16 -1.72 27.17
CA THR A 18 -5.82 -2.32 27.01
C THR A 18 -5.74 -3.18 25.76
N ALA A 19 -6.73 -4.05 25.51
CA ALA A 19 -6.76 -4.89 24.31
C ALA A 19 -6.81 -4.06 23.02
N ILE A 20 -7.61 -2.99 22.99
CA ILE A 20 -7.66 -2.04 21.87
C ILE A 20 -6.29 -1.36 21.68
N SER A 21 -5.67 -0.90 22.77
CA SER A 21 -4.36 -0.25 22.69
C SER A 21 -3.26 -1.18 22.17
N VAL A 22 -3.29 -2.45 22.57
CA VAL A 22 -2.37 -3.48 22.07
C VAL A 22 -2.62 -3.75 20.59
N HIS A 23 -3.88 -3.92 20.17
CA HIS A 23 -4.25 -4.09 18.77
C HIS A 23 -3.77 -2.91 17.91
N ASP A 24 -4.13 -1.68 18.30
CA ASP A 24 -3.77 -0.44 17.61
C ASP A 24 -2.24 -0.25 17.51
N PHE A 25 -1.49 -0.74 18.50
CA PHE A 25 -0.04 -0.71 18.47
C PHE A 25 0.54 -1.70 17.46
N PHE A 26 0.09 -2.97 17.48
CA PHE A 26 0.67 -4.02 16.63
C PHE A 26 0.23 -3.91 15.16
N GLU A 27 -1.02 -3.51 14.91
CA GLU A 27 -1.54 -3.32 13.55
C GLU A 27 -1.21 -1.93 12.98
N GLY A 28 -0.88 -0.96 13.83
CA GLY A 28 -0.73 0.45 13.42
C GLY A 28 -2.06 1.10 13.07
N GLU A 29 -3.17 0.46 13.43
CA GLU A 29 -4.55 0.93 13.22
C GLU A 29 -5.05 1.79 14.40
N THR A 30 -6.27 2.30 14.27
CA THR A 30 -6.96 3.09 15.29
C THR A 30 -8.41 2.62 15.43
N LEU A 31 -8.62 1.42 16.00
CA LEU A 31 -9.86 0.65 15.87
C LEU A 31 -11.15 1.47 16.08
N ILE A 32 -11.24 2.25 17.16
CA ILE A 32 -12.43 3.06 17.45
C ILE A 32 -12.64 4.15 16.39
N ALA A 33 -11.57 4.83 15.98
CA ALA A 33 -11.62 5.86 14.95
C ALA A 33 -11.90 5.26 13.55
N ASP A 34 -11.46 4.03 13.31
CA ASP A 34 -11.65 3.30 12.06
C ASP A 34 -13.10 2.83 11.94
N LEU A 35 -13.70 2.31 13.01
CA LEU A 35 -15.13 1.99 13.05
C LEU A 35 -16.01 3.24 12.83
N ARG A 36 -15.65 4.38 13.44
CA ARG A 36 -16.34 5.67 13.21
C ARG A 36 -16.18 6.13 11.76
N ARG A 37 -14.98 5.99 11.18
CA ARG A 37 -14.69 6.34 9.79
C ARG A 37 -15.53 5.51 8.83
N ALA A 38 -15.55 4.19 9.01
CA ALA A 38 -16.34 3.27 8.19
C ALA A 38 -17.84 3.59 8.27
N ARG A 39 -18.38 3.79 9.49
CA ARG A 39 -19.79 4.17 9.68
C ARG A 39 -20.15 5.52 9.04
N ARG A 40 -19.23 6.49 9.04
CA ARG A 40 -19.43 7.76 8.35
C ARG A 40 -19.51 7.54 6.85
N LEU A 41 -18.50 6.87 6.27
CA LEU A 41 -18.41 6.63 4.83
C LEU A 41 -19.59 5.82 4.29
N SER A 42 -20.08 4.83 5.04
CA SER A 42 -21.21 4.01 4.63
C SER A 42 -22.52 4.79 4.46
N ARG A 43 -22.59 6.01 5.00
CA ARG A 43 -23.75 6.91 4.92
C ARG A 43 -23.60 7.99 3.85
N LEU A 44 -22.43 8.09 3.23
CA LEU A 44 -22.18 9.07 2.17
C LEU A 44 -22.58 8.46 0.84
N ASP A 45 -23.18 9.27 -0.02
CA ASP A 45 -23.44 8.92 -1.40
C ASP A 45 -22.16 9.10 -2.24
N LEU A 46 -21.89 8.15 -3.14
CA LEU A 46 -20.66 8.18 -3.94
C LEU A 46 -20.68 9.33 -4.96
N THR A 47 -21.81 9.53 -5.64
CA THR A 47 -22.00 10.56 -6.66
C THR A 47 -21.96 11.97 -6.05
N GLU A 48 -22.55 12.16 -4.87
CA GLU A 48 -22.47 13.43 -4.15
C GLU A 48 -21.03 13.75 -3.71
N LEU A 49 -20.29 12.76 -3.24
CA LEU A 49 -18.88 12.92 -2.91
C LEU A 49 -18.04 13.28 -4.13
N ASP A 50 -18.27 12.60 -5.25
CA ASP A 50 -17.60 12.88 -6.51
C ASP A 50 -17.86 14.33 -6.98
N ARG A 51 -19.12 14.78 -6.96
CA ARG A 51 -19.47 16.17 -7.31
C ARG A 51 -18.77 17.18 -6.40
N LYS A 52 -18.71 16.89 -5.10
CA LYS A 52 -18.01 17.74 -4.13
C LYS A 52 -16.50 17.80 -4.41
N VAL A 53 -15.88 16.68 -4.77
CA VAL A 53 -14.45 16.64 -5.13
C VAL A 53 -14.20 17.39 -6.43
N ALA A 54 -15.02 17.18 -7.46
CA ALA A 54 -14.90 17.87 -8.74
C ALA A 54 -15.04 19.40 -8.61
N ALA A 55 -15.87 19.87 -7.67
CA ALA A 55 -16.05 21.29 -7.36
C ALA A 55 -15.01 21.86 -6.37
N ALA A 56 -14.08 21.04 -5.85
CA ALA A 56 -13.10 21.50 -4.88
C ALA A 56 -12.12 22.49 -5.55
N PRO A 57 -11.91 23.69 -4.95
CA PRO A 57 -11.06 24.72 -5.55
C PRO A 57 -9.57 24.34 -5.53
N VAL A 58 -9.18 23.49 -4.58
CA VAL A 58 -7.82 22.99 -4.41
C VAL A 58 -7.88 21.47 -4.32
N ARG A 59 -7.06 20.81 -5.14
CA ARG A 59 -6.92 19.35 -5.21
C ARG A 59 -5.44 18.98 -5.23
N SER A 60 -5.12 17.77 -4.79
CA SER A 60 -3.76 17.24 -4.90
C SER A 60 -3.37 17.14 -6.37
N PRO A 61 -2.13 17.50 -6.75
CA PRO A 61 -1.62 17.26 -8.10
C PRO A 61 -1.39 15.77 -8.39
N ALA A 62 -1.44 14.90 -7.37
CA ALA A 62 -1.20 13.47 -7.54
C ALA A 62 -2.40 12.74 -8.15
N ILE A 63 -2.09 11.83 -9.06
CA ILE A 63 -3.04 10.86 -9.60
C ILE A 63 -3.07 9.68 -8.65
N VAL A 64 -4.25 9.37 -8.10
CA VAL A 64 -4.41 8.14 -7.31
C VAL A 64 -4.62 6.99 -8.28
N SER A 65 -3.84 5.92 -8.16
CA SER A 65 -3.83 4.78 -9.08
C SER A 65 -4.04 3.48 -8.32
N LEU A 66 -4.97 2.65 -8.83
CA LEU A 66 -5.28 1.34 -8.27
C LEU A 66 -5.74 0.36 -9.34
N THR A 67 -5.80 -0.92 -8.97
CA THR A 67 -6.43 -1.97 -9.77
C THR A 67 -7.39 -2.76 -8.88
N THR A 68 -8.25 -3.56 -9.51
CA THR A 68 -9.24 -4.42 -8.84
C THR A 68 -9.30 -5.76 -9.58
N ILE A 69 -10.00 -6.73 -9.01
CA ILE A 69 -10.33 -8.00 -9.66
C ILE A 69 -11.86 -8.13 -9.81
N PRO A 70 -12.36 -9.04 -10.66
CA PRO A 70 -13.80 -9.17 -10.92
C PRO A 70 -14.63 -9.38 -9.64
N SER A 71 -14.16 -10.23 -8.73
CA SER A 71 -14.84 -10.47 -7.45
C SER A 71 -14.85 -9.28 -6.46
N ARG A 72 -14.02 -8.24 -6.68
CA ARG A 72 -13.90 -7.09 -5.77
C ARG A 72 -14.43 -5.78 -6.33
N ILE A 73 -14.57 -5.64 -7.65
CA ILE A 73 -14.97 -4.36 -8.26
C ILE A 73 -16.34 -3.89 -7.77
N GLY A 74 -17.29 -4.80 -7.55
CA GLY A 74 -18.60 -4.50 -6.96
C GLY A 74 -18.59 -4.08 -5.48
N HIS A 75 -17.43 -4.13 -4.81
CA HIS A 75 -17.26 -3.81 -3.39
C HIS A 75 -16.31 -2.63 -3.14
N ILE A 76 -15.82 -1.97 -4.18
CA ILE A 76 -14.79 -0.93 -4.10
C ILE A 76 -15.30 0.42 -3.57
N ALA A 77 -16.62 0.60 -3.49
CA ALA A 77 -17.24 1.88 -3.13
C ALA A 77 -16.69 2.48 -1.83
N MET A 78 -16.42 1.68 -0.79
CA MET A 78 -15.88 2.18 0.47
C MET A 78 -14.45 2.71 0.35
N THR A 79 -13.64 2.08 -0.51
CA THR A 79 -12.29 2.52 -0.86
C THR A 79 -12.36 3.86 -1.59
N LEU A 80 -13.19 3.96 -2.64
CA LEU A 80 -13.37 5.20 -3.41
C LEU A 80 -13.90 6.35 -2.55
N LYS A 81 -14.93 6.11 -1.74
CA LYS A 81 -15.45 7.13 -0.81
C LYS A 81 -14.37 7.60 0.16
N SER A 82 -13.48 6.71 0.62
CA SER A 82 -12.38 7.09 1.50
C SER A 82 -11.33 7.96 0.80
N LEU A 83 -11.04 7.70 -0.47
CA LEU A 83 -10.10 8.44 -1.32
C LEU A 83 -10.66 9.79 -1.77
N MET A 84 -11.97 9.91 -1.95
CA MET A 84 -12.64 11.19 -2.25
C MET A 84 -12.79 12.07 -1.01
N ASP A 85 -13.06 11.47 0.15
CA ASP A 85 -13.27 12.18 1.41
C ASP A 85 -11.95 12.40 2.16
N GLN A 86 -11.06 13.15 1.51
CA GLN A 86 -9.72 13.53 1.97
C GLN A 86 -9.66 15.03 2.34
N SER A 87 -8.73 15.40 3.22
CA SER A 87 -8.47 16.81 3.55
C SER A 87 -7.87 17.58 2.37
N LEU A 88 -7.14 16.88 1.50
CA LEU A 88 -6.73 17.32 0.18
C LEU A 88 -7.28 16.31 -0.82
N PRO A 89 -8.39 16.61 -1.51
CA PRO A 89 -9.02 15.67 -2.44
C PRO A 89 -8.15 15.40 -3.67
N PRO A 90 -8.23 14.20 -4.28
CA PRO A 90 -7.45 13.86 -5.47
C PRO A 90 -7.92 14.64 -6.70
N ALA A 91 -7.00 14.94 -7.63
CA ALA A 91 -7.36 15.46 -8.94
C ALA A 91 -8.03 14.39 -9.82
N GLU A 92 -7.55 13.16 -9.75
CA GLU A 92 -8.02 12.02 -10.53
C GLU A 92 -7.78 10.72 -9.73
N ILE A 93 -8.70 9.78 -9.83
CA ILE A 93 -8.56 8.39 -9.37
C ILE A 93 -8.64 7.48 -10.60
N ARG A 94 -7.56 6.79 -10.95
CA ARG A 94 -7.51 5.80 -12.04
C ARG A 94 -7.70 4.40 -11.50
N ILE A 95 -8.78 3.75 -11.93
CA ILE A 95 -8.99 2.33 -11.71
C ILE A 95 -8.54 1.62 -12.99
N ASN A 96 -7.38 0.98 -12.93
CA ASN A 96 -6.84 0.19 -14.01
C ASN A 96 -7.54 -1.18 -14.00
N VAL A 97 -8.40 -1.41 -14.98
CA VAL A 97 -9.24 -2.61 -15.08
C VAL A 97 -8.85 -3.37 -16.33
N PRO A 98 -8.18 -4.54 -16.21
CA PRO A 98 -7.80 -5.33 -17.36
C PRO A 98 -8.98 -5.79 -18.23
N ASP A 99 -8.70 -6.12 -19.49
CA ASP A 99 -9.73 -6.69 -20.36
C ASP A 99 -10.23 -8.06 -19.91
N HIS A 100 -9.32 -8.88 -19.40
CA HIS A 100 -9.59 -10.19 -18.82
C HIS A 100 -8.73 -10.38 -17.58
N SER A 101 -9.31 -10.85 -16.47
CA SER A 101 -8.55 -11.23 -15.28
C SER A 101 -7.88 -12.58 -15.50
N ARG A 102 -6.55 -12.62 -15.54
CA ARG A 102 -5.78 -13.87 -15.54
C ARG A 102 -5.98 -14.65 -14.25
N ARG A 103 -6.16 -13.92 -13.14
CA ARG A 103 -6.31 -14.48 -11.80
C ARG A 103 -7.64 -15.21 -11.62
N GLU A 104 -8.73 -14.59 -12.01
CA GLU A 104 -10.09 -15.15 -11.84
C GLU A 104 -10.61 -15.81 -13.11
N ASN A 105 -9.83 -15.71 -14.19
CA ASN A 105 -10.11 -16.26 -15.51
C ASN A 105 -11.48 -15.83 -16.07
N CYS A 106 -11.84 -14.56 -15.89
CA CYS A 106 -13.08 -13.99 -16.40
C CYS A 106 -12.93 -12.49 -16.73
N GLY A 107 -13.89 -11.98 -17.51
CA GLY A 107 -14.01 -10.55 -17.79
C GLY A 107 -14.53 -9.76 -16.60
N TYR A 108 -14.50 -8.43 -16.72
CA TYR A 108 -14.98 -7.52 -15.69
C TYR A 108 -16.38 -7.02 -16.02
N GLU A 109 -17.28 -7.09 -15.04
CA GLU A 109 -18.53 -6.35 -15.03
C GLU A 109 -18.32 -5.05 -14.24
N ILE A 110 -18.23 -3.92 -14.94
CA ILE A 110 -18.02 -2.61 -14.30
C ILE A 110 -19.36 -2.16 -13.69
N PRO A 111 -19.44 -1.88 -12.38
CA PRO A 111 -20.66 -1.38 -11.78
C PRO A 111 -21.06 -0.02 -12.38
N ALA A 112 -22.33 0.14 -12.75
CA ALA A 112 -22.85 1.38 -13.34
C ALA A 112 -22.65 2.62 -12.44
N GLU A 113 -22.56 2.44 -11.12
CA GLU A 113 -22.25 3.53 -10.17
C GLU A 113 -20.84 4.12 -10.33
N LEU A 114 -19.93 3.41 -11.01
CA LEU A 114 -18.60 3.92 -11.34
C LEU A 114 -18.58 4.68 -12.67
N GLU A 115 -19.61 4.52 -13.49
CA GLU A 115 -19.72 5.22 -14.77
C GLU A 115 -20.16 6.67 -14.54
N GLY A 116 -19.52 7.60 -15.26
CA GLY A 116 -19.91 9.02 -15.22
C GLY A 116 -19.44 9.81 -14.00
N LEU A 117 -18.70 9.21 -13.07
CA LEU A 117 -18.01 9.94 -12.01
C LEU A 117 -16.93 10.85 -12.62
N ALA A 118 -16.89 12.13 -12.22
CA ALA A 118 -15.96 13.11 -12.76
C ALA A 118 -14.51 12.93 -12.25
N THR A 119 -14.36 12.39 -11.04
CA THR A 119 -13.05 12.18 -10.40
C THR A 119 -12.47 10.80 -10.72
N VAL A 120 -13.31 9.83 -11.09
CA VAL A 120 -12.88 8.44 -11.32
C VAL A 120 -12.78 8.17 -12.81
N ARG A 121 -11.63 7.64 -13.24
CA ARG A 121 -11.40 7.18 -14.60
C ARG A 121 -11.17 5.67 -14.60
N ILE A 122 -11.99 4.95 -15.36
CA ILE A 122 -11.72 3.55 -15.69
C ILE A 122 -10.71 3.50 -16.83
N VAL A 123 -9.59 2.81 -16.63
CA VAL A 123 -8.53 2.63 -17.63
C VAL A 123 -8.47 1.16 -18.03
N ARG A 124 -8.89 0.85 -19.26
CA ARG A 124 -8.77 -0.50 -19.83
C ARG A 124 -7.31 -0.79 -20.20
N CYS A 125 -6.85 -1.99 -19.88
CA CYS A 125 -5.44 -2.37 -19.99
C CYS A 125 -5.24 -3.89 -20.05
N GLU A 126 -3.99 -4.32 -20.18
CA GLU A 126 -3.58 -5.72 -20.03
C GLU A 126 -3.44 -6.10 -18.55
N ASP A 127 -3.68 -7.38 -18.23
CA ASP A 127 -3.49 -7.90 -16.87
C ASP A 127 -2.02 -8.30 -16.65
N VAL A 128 -1.30 -7.41 -15.96
CA VAL A 128 0.08 -7.63 -15.49
C VAL A 128 0.10 -8.03 -14.00
N GLY A 129 -1.00 -8.61 -13.51
CA GLY A 129 -1.15 -9.04 -12.13
C GLY A 129 -1.35 -7.86 -11.18
N PRO A 130 -0.91 -7.97 -9.92
CA PRO A 130 -1.01 -6.90 -8.93
C PRO A 130 -0.36 -5.58 -9.36
N ALA A 131 0.70 -5.63 -10.17
CA ALA A 131 1.39 -4.46 -10.70
C ALA A 131 0.49 -3.57 -11.57
N THR A 132 -0.67 -4.08 -12.01
CA THR A 132 -1.70 -3.32 -12.75
C THR A 132 -2.15 -2.06 -11.99
N LYS A 133 -1.99 -2.01 -10.65
CA LYS A 133 -2.27 -0.78 -9.88
C LYS A 133 -1.35 0.39 -10.22
N LEU A 134 -0.18 0.15 -10.80
CA LEU A 134 0.78 1.18 -11.16
C LEU A 134 1.03 1.25 -12.68
N PHE A 135 1.32 0.12 -13.33
CA PHE A 135 1.95 0.11 -14.66
C PHE A 135 1.18 0.92 -15.72
N PRO A 136 -0.14 0.76 -15.91
CA PRO A 136 -0.86 1.52 -16.94
C PRO A 136 -0.86 3.03 -16.69
N THR A 137 -0.94 3.44 -15.43
CA THR A 137 -0.85 4.86 -15.06
C THR A 137 0.56 5.38 -15.27
N LEU A 138 1.58 4.62 -14.85
CA LEU A 138 2.99 5.00 -14.93
C LEU A 138 3.43 5.33 -16.37
N THR A 139 2.93 4.57 -17.35
CA THR A 139 3.26 4.75 -18.77
C THR A 139 2.45 5.85 -19.46
N ALA A 140 1.38 6.34 -18.84
CA ALA A 140 0.41 7.25 -19.45
C ALA A 140 0.51 8.68 -18.91
N VAL A 141 1.55 9.01 -18.15
CA VAL A 141 1.72 10.31 -17.51
C VAL A 141 3.14 10.82 -17.68
N GLU A 142 3.32 12.13 -17.51
CA GLU A 142 4.61 12.79 -17.63
C GLU A 142 5.64 12.30 -16.59
N PRO A 143 6.95 12.38 -16.89
CA PRO A 143 8.01 11.86 -16.02
C PRO A 143 7.99 12.34 -14.56
N ASP A 144 7.51 13.56 -14.32
CA ASP A 144 7.42 14.20 -13.00
C ASP A 144 6.06 14.06 -12.32
N ALA A 145 5.06 13.48 -13.00
CA ALA A 145 3.71 13.36 -12.47
C ALA A 145 3.70 12.50 -11.21
N PRO A 146 3.23 13.02 -10.05
CA PRO A 146 3.13 12.24 -8.83
C PRO A 146 1.98 11.24 -8.93
N ILE A 147 2.26 9.98 -8.61
CA ILE A 147 1.29 8.88 -8.60
C ILE A 147 1.22 8.31 -7.19
N ILE A 148 0.04 8.39 -6.57
CA ILE A 148 -0.23 7.70 -5.30
C ILE A 148 -0.82 6.33 -5.63
N VAL A 149 -0.08 5.27 -5.31
CA VAL A 149 -0.49 3.88 -5.58
C VAL A 149 -1.18 3.32 -4.35
N VAL A 150 -2.35 2.71 -4.55
CA VAL A 150 -3.19 2.16 -3.48
C VAL A 150 -3.80 0.82 -3.88
N ASP A 151 -4.19 0.02 -2.88
CA ASP A 151 -5.02 -1.17 -3.08
C ASP A 151 -6.53 -0.85 -2.99
N ASP A 152 -7.36 -1.69 -3.59
CA ASP A 152 -8.82 -1.61 -3.70
C ASP A 152 -9.60 -2.03 -2.45
N ASP A 153 -8.96 -2.60 -1.44
CA ASP A 153 -9.59 -3.21 -0.27
C ASP A 153 -9.40 -2.43 1.04
N ARG A 154 -8.96 -1.16 0.94
CA ARG A 154 -8.57 -0.32 2.09
C ARG A 154 -9.43 0.94 2.22
N ILE A 155 -9.73 1.30 3.46
CA ILE A 155 -10.27 2.62 3.82
C ILE A 155 -9.11 3.50 4.28
N TYR A 156 -8.82 4.54 3.51
CA TYR A 156 -7.72 5.46 3.78
C TYR A 156 -8.11 6.57 4.79
N PRO A 157 -7.18 7.00 5.66
CA PRO A 157 -7.44 8.07 6.62
C PRO A 157 -7.56 9.43 5.92
N PRO A 158 -8.26 10.43 6.50
CA PRO A 158 -8.53 11.69 5.81
C PRO A 158 -7.30 12.51 5.39
N GLY A 159 -6.18 12.36 6.10
CA GLY A 159 -4.93 13.07 5.80
C GLY A 159 -3.96 12.28 4.90
N PHE A 160 -4.39 11.16 4.33
CA PHE A 160 -3.54 10.25 3.55
C PHE A 160 -2.91 10.94 2.33
N ILE A 161 -3.75 11.50 1.45
CA ILE A 161 -3.27 12.16 0.22
C ILE A 161 -2.45 13.40 0.56
N ALA A 162 -2.92 14.22 1.50
CA ALA A 162 -2.22 15.43 1.93
C ALA A 162 -0.82 15.12 2.49
N GLY A 163 -0.69 14.08 3.31
CA GLY A 163 0.58 13.68 3.91
C GLY A 163 1.60 13.19 2.89
N LEU A 164 1.19 12.33 1.95
CA LEU A 164 2.07 11.87 0.87
C LEU A 164 2.45 13.00 -0.09
N THR A 165 1.49 13.86 -0.45
CA THR A 165 1.74 15.02 -1.34
C THR A 165 2.75 15.97 -0.71
N ALA A 166 2.54 16.38 0.55
CA ALA A 166 3.45 17.28 1.26
C ALA A 166 4.87 16.69 1.39
N ALA A 167 4.98 15.40 1.72
CA ALA A 167 6.27 14.73 1.80
C ALA A 167 7.00 14.69 0.44
N ALA A 168 6.26 14.51 -0.65
CA ALA A 168 6.81 14.48 -2.00
C ALA A 168 7.09 15.89 -2.58
N GLU A 169 6.56 16.95 -1.97
CA GLU A 169 6.93 18.34 -2.26
C GLU A 169 8.18 18.74 -1.47
N GLU A 170 8.32 18.28 -0.23
CA GLU A 170 9.50 18.49 0.61
C GLU A 170 10.74 17.77 0.06
N ASP A 171 10.57 16.56 -0.47
CA ASP A 171 11.64 15.75 -1.05
C ASP A 171 11.22 15.17 -2.43
N PRO A 172 11.31 15.98 -3.51
CA PRO A 172 10.82 15.59 -4.83
C PRO A 172 11.50 14.37 -5.46
N ASP A 173 12.71 14.04 -5.01
CA ASP A 173 13.55 12.97 -5.56
C ASP A 173 13.41 11.65 -4.82
N ALA A 174 12.48 11.56 -3.87
CA ALA A 174 12.26 10.39 -3.05
C ALA A 174 10.78 9.95 -3.02
N ALA A 175 10.57 8.69 -2.66
CA ALA A 175 9.29 8.00 -2.68
C ALA A 175 8.75 7.80 -1.24
N PRO A 176 7.82 8.66 -0.77
CA PRO A 176 7.22 8.50 0.55
C PRO A 176 6.14 7.41 0.58
N ALA A 177 6.00 6.75 1.72
CA ALA A 177 4.99 5.73 1.98
C ALA A 177 4.41 5.82 3.40
N LEU A 178 3.28 5.14 3.64
CA LEU A 178 2.76 4.94 5.01
C LEU A 178 3.16 3.61 5.65
N SER A 179 3.66 2.66 4.87
CA SER A 179 4.31 1.46 5.35
C SER A 179 5.35 0.99 4.36
N GLY A 180 6.35 0.29 4.88
CA GLY A 180 7.35 -0.40 4.10
C GLY A 180 8.19 -1.29 4.98
N TRP A 181 9.20 -1.93 4.42
CA TRP A 181 10.13 -2.74 5.18
C TRP A 181 11.52 -2.69 4.58
N VAL A 182 12.49 -3.05 5.40
CA VAL A 182 13.91 -3.11 5.03
C VAL A 182 14.24 -4.56 4.70
N VAL A 183 14.97 -4.78 3.61
CA VAL A 183 15.37 -6.12 3.19
C VAL A 183 16.36 -6.71 4.20
N PRO A 184 16.16 -7.94 4.71
CA PRO A 184 17.11 -8.57 5.63
C PRO A 184 18.50 -8.76 5.01
N GLU A 185 19.54 -8.76 5.84
CA GLU A 185 20.93 -8.93 5.40
C GLU A 185 21.16 -10.25 4.63
N ASP A 186 20.47 -11.31 5.04
CA ASP A 186 20.50 -12.63 4.42
C ASP A 186 19.53 -12.79 3.25
N LEU A 187 18.92 -11.69 2.79
CA LEU A 187 18.04 -11.65 1.62
C LEU A 187 16.84 -12.60 1.71
N THR A 188 16.38 -12.92 2.93
CA THR A 188 15.36 -13.94 3.15
C THR A 188 14.14 -13.36 3.86
N ASP A 189 13.00 -13.34 3.17
CA ASP A 189 11.70 -12.93 3.73
C ASP A 189 11.17 -14.00 4.71
N ARG A 190 10.48 -13.56 5.77
CA ARG A 190 10.05 -14.42 6.88
C ARG A 190 8.74 -13.93 7.48
N PRO A 191 7.92 -14.84 8.04
CA PRO A 191 6.78 -14.43 8.84
C PRO A 191 7.17 -13.46 9.96
N THR A 192 6.38 -12.41 10.13
CA THR A 192 6.58 -11.46 11.24
C THR A 192 6.24 -12.13 12.57
N THR A 193 7.16 -12.05 13.53
CA THR A 193 6.96 -12.51 14.91
C THR A 193 6.55 -11.34 15.80
N ILE A 194 6.07 -11.62 17.02
CA ILE A 194 5.78 -10.57 18.02
C ILE A 194 7.03 -9.70 18.25
N ARG A 195 8.21 -10.34 18.39
CA ARG A 195 9.48 -9.63 18.62
C ARG A 195 9.85 -8.74 17.43
N THR A 196 9.84 -9.28 16.22
CA THR A 196 10.22 -8.49 15.03
C THR A 196 9.23 -7.38 14.75
N ASN A 197 7.93 -7.57 15.00
CA ASN A 197 6.95 -6.49 14.93
C ASN A 197 7.21 -5.43 16.00
N LEU A 198 7.37 -5.82 17.27
CA LEU A 198 7.59 -4.89 18.39
C LEU A 198 8.77 -3.95 18.14
N TYR A 199 9.84 -4.43 17.52
CA TYR A 199 11.02 -3.62 17.23
C TYR A 199 11.10 -3.15 15.76
N MET A 200 10.11 -3.50 14.92
CA MET A 200 10.12 -3.24 13.46
C MET A 200 11.45 -3.64 12.82
N LEU A 201 11.92 -4.85 13.14
CA LEU A 201 13.15 -5.45 12.63
C LEU A 201 12.88 -6.12 11.27
N PRO A 202 13.80 -6.02 10.29
CA PRO A 202 13.67 -6.69 8.99
C PRO A 202 13.23 -8.17 9.13
N PRO A 203 12.30 -8.66 8.29
CA PRO A 203 11.51 -7.96 7.27
C PRO A 203 10.16 -7.41 7.80
N ALA A 204 10.00 -7.19 9.11
CA ALA A 204 8.73 -6.73 9.68
C ALA A 204 8.35 -5.32 9.18
N PRO A 205 7.05 -5.08 8.90
CA PRO A 205 6.56 -3.78 8.43
C PRO A 205 6.84 -2.65 9.42
N ILE A 206 7.30 -1.55 8.85
CA ILE A 206 7.56 -0.26 9.48
C ILE A 206 6.33 0.58 9.24
N ARG A 207 5.54 0.83 10.29
CA ARG A 207 4.24 1.46 10.17
C ARG A 207 4.30 2.94 10.54
N ALA A 208 3.78 3.82 9.70
CA ALA A 208 3.77 5.27 9.89
C ALA A 208 3.31 5.72 11.28
N ARG A 209 2.27 5.07 11.84
CA ARG A 209 1.72 5.40 13.17
C ARG A 209 2.70 5.21 14.33
N ARG A 210 3.72 4.39 14.13
CA ARG A 210 4.73 4.07 15.15
C ARG A 210 5.98 4.93 15.03
N LEU A 211 6.03 5.85 14.06
CA LEU A 211 7.16 6.71 13.81
C LEU A 211 6.94 8.11 14.38
N ARG A 212 8.04 8.74 14.80
CA ARG A 212 8.09 10.18 15.14
C ARG A 212 8.85 10.99 14.09
N GLN A 213 9.65 10.32 13.26
CA GLN A 213 10.45 10.90 12.18
C GLN A 213 10.43 9.93 10.99
N ARG A 214 10.76 10.43 9.80
CA ARG A 214 10.85 9.58 8.60
C ARG A 214 11.86 8.44 8.80
N ARG A 215 11.59 7.28 8.22
CA ARG A 215 12.52 6.13 8.26
C ARG A 215 12.70 5.52 6.89
N GLU A 216 13.96 5.34 6.50
CA GLU A 216 14.33 4.73 5.21
C GLU A 216 13.91 3.25 5.15
N ILE A 217 13.55 2.81 3.95
CA ILE A 217 13.08 1.47 3.62
C ILE A 217 13.61 1.03 2.26
N ASP A 218 13.59 -0.29 2.03
CA ASP A 218 13.86 -0.84 0.70
C ASP A 218 12.56 -1.11 -0.06
N ILE A 219 11.49 -1.51 0.64
CA ILE A 219 10.27 -2.02 0.01
C ILE A 219 9.07 -1.15 0.35
N LEU A 220 8.44 -0.58 -0.68
CA LEU A 220 7.15 0.11 -0.63
C LEU A 220 6.01 -0.91 -0.57
N GLN A 221 4.91 -0.59 0.12
CA GLN A 221 3.75 -1.48 0.24
C GLN A 221 2.46 -0.83 -0.26
N GLY A 222 1.90 -1.35 -1.36
CA GLY A 222 0.71 -0.80 -2.01
C GLY A 222 -0.51 -0.73 -1.09
N PHE A 223 -0.71 -1.71 -0.22
CA PHE A 223 -1.86 -1.72 0.71
C PHE A 223 -1.88 -0.53 1.68
N SER A 224 -0.71 0.05 1.97
CA SER A 224 -0.61 1.20 2.88
C SER A 224 -0.63 2.53 2.13
N GLY A 225 -0.36 2.48 0.83
CA GLY A 225 -0.18 3.62 -0.02
C GLY A 225 1.25 4.15 -0.05
N TYR A 226 1.72 4.46 -1.26
CA TYR A 226 2.99 5.13 -1.50
C TYR A 226 2.89 6.08 -2.69
N LEU A 227 3.81 7.05 -2.79
CA LEU A 227 3.91 7.98 -3.91
C LEU A 227 5.19 7.73 -4.71
N VAL A 228 5.06 7.60 -6.02
CA VAL A 228 6.17 7.48 -6.97
C VAL A 228 5.97 8.41 -8.17
N ARG A 229 7.02 8.56 -8.98
CA ARG A 229 7.00 9.28 -10.26
C ARG A 229 7.61 8.39 -11.34
N PRO A 230 7.21 8.49 -12.62
CA PRO A 230 7.84 7.69 -13.68
C PRO A 230 9.35 7.83 -13.76
N ARG A 231 9.91 9.03 -13.52
CA ARG A 231 11.36 9.25 -13.51
C ARG A 231 12.13 8.46 -12.45
N PHE A 232 11.46 7.89 -11.45
CA PHE A 232 12.09 7.03 -10.44
C PHE A 232 12.49 5.66 -11.00
N PHE A 233 12.07 5.31 -12.23
CA PHE A 233 12.29 4.03 -12.87
C PHE A 233 13.12 4.20 -14.16
N PRO A 234 14.44 4.43 -14.07
CA PRO A 234 15.28 4.63 -15.26
C PRO A 234 15.32 3.40 -16.19
N GLN A 235 15.07 2.20 -15.65
CA GLN A 235 14.96 0.94 -16.39
C GLN A 235 13.49 0.50 -16.51
N MET A 236 12.57 1.45 -16.74
CA MET A 236 11.12 1.19 -16.79
C MET A 236 10.76 0.09 -17.79
N ALA A 237 11.37 0.05 -18.98
CA ALA A 237 11.06 -0.97 -19.97
C ALA A 237 11.27 -2.40 -19.44
N ALA A 238 12.42 -2.67 -18.79
CA ALA A 238 12.73 -3.97 -18.19
C ALA A 238 11.76 -4.32 -17.05
N MET A 239 11.40 -3.34 -16.22
CA MET A 239 10.42 -3.51 -15.14
C MET A 239 9.05 -3.91 -15.70
N LEU A 240 8.59 -3.24 -16.76
CA LEU A 240 7.26 -3.46 -17.35
C LEU A 240 7.17 -4.82 -18.05
N SER A 241 8.20 -5.19 -18.81
CA SER A 241 8.23 -6.47 -19.53
C SER A 241 8.54 -7.67 -18.64
N HIS A 242 8.90 -7.46 -17.37
CA HIS A 242 9.44 -8.48 -16.48
C HIS A 242 10.64 -9.21 -17.11
N ASP A 243 11.50 -8.47 -17.81
CA ASP A 243 12.65 -9.05 -18.50
C ASP A 243 13.64 -9.66 -17.49
N GLY A 244 14.02 -10.92 -17.73
CA GLY A 244 14.85 -11.70 -16.81
C GLY A 244 14.22 -12.04 -15.46
N ALA A 245 12.96 -11.65 -15.21
CA ALA A 245 12.34 -11.82 -13.90
C ALA A 245 12.01 -13.30 -13.60
N PRO A 246 12.16 -13.75 -12.34
CA PRO A 246 11.62 -15.04 -11.92
C PRO A 246 10.08 -15.00 -11.95
N GLU A 247 9.43 -16.14 -12.16
CA GLU A 247 7.95 -16.26 -12.19
C GLU A 247 7.30 -15.65 -10.93
N ALA A 248 7.97 -15.78 -9.78
CA ALA A 248 7.56 -15.20 -8.51
C ALA A 248 7.28 -13.68 -8.59
N ALA A 249 8.00 -12.92 -9.43
CA ALA A 249 7.86 -11.47 -9.57
C ALA A 249 6.45 -11.03 -9.94
N PHE A 250 5.71 -11.87 -10.67
CA PHE A 250 4.31 -11.61 -11.02
C PHE A 250 3.40 -11.44 -9.79
N PHE A 251 3.72 -12.07 -8.65
CA PHE A 251 2.88 -12.08 -7.45
C PHE A 251 3.33 -11.12 -6.34
N VAL A 252 4.55 -10.57 -6.46
CA VAL A 252 5.19 -9.72 -5.44
C VAL A 252 5.61 -8.38 -6.03
N ASP A 253 4.64 -7.72 -6.65
CA ASP A 253 4.80 -6.43 -7.30
C ASP A 253 5.42 -5.37 -6.37
N ASP A 254 5.05 -5.37 -5.07
CA ASP A 254 5.66 -4.50 -4.06
C ASP A 254 7.19 -4.64 -4.04
N VAL A 255 7.73 -5.85 -4.14
CA VAL A 255 9.19 -6.12 -4.17
C VAL A 255 9.78 -5.74 -5.52
N TRP A 256 9.16 -6.20 -6.61
CA TRP A 256 9.63 -5.97 -7.98
C TRP A 256 9.73 -4.46 -8.30
N ILE A 257 8.67 -3.71 -8.03
CA ILE A 257 8.60 -2.27 -8.23
C ILE A 257 9.65 -1.57 -7.36
N SER A 258 9.80 -1.98 -6.10
CA SER A 258 10.72 -1.35 -5.17
C SER A 258 12.19 -1.52 -5.56
N GLY A 259 12.56 -2.69 -6.12
CA GLY A 259 13.90 -2.94 -6.63
C GLY A 259 14.24 -2.12 -7.88
N HIS A 260 13.26 -1.87 -8.74
CA HIS A 260 13.43 -1.00 -9.92
C HIS A 260 13.37 0.50 -9.60
N CYS A 261 12.79 0.89 -8.46
CA CYS A 261 12.72 2.27 -8.01
C CYS A 261 14.11 2.75 -7.57
N ALA A 262 14.75 3.61 -8.37
CA ALA A 262 16.08 4.15 -8.12
C ALA A 262 16.07 5.30 -7.08
N ALA A 263 14.90 5.88 -6.81
CA ALA A 263 14.73 6.91 -5.80
C ALA A 263 14.90 6.33 -4.37
N PRO A 264 15.42 7.13 -3.41
CA PRO A 264 15.31 6.83 -1.99
C PRO A 264 13.85 6.63 -1.59
N LYS A 265 13.60 5.72 -0.65
CA LYS A 265 12.25 5.37 -0.18
C LYS A 265 12.18 5.53 1.33
N TYR A 266 11.10 6.11 1.85
CA TYR A 266 10.92 6.29 3.29
C TYR A 266 9.46 6.20 3.72
N VAL A 267 9.25 5.74 4.96
CA VAL A 267 7.96 5.83 5.64
C VAL A 267 7.88 7.16 6.37
N ILE A 268 6.79 7.91 6.17
CA ILE A 268 6.51 9.15 6.91
C ILE A 268 5.70 8.87 8.18
N PRO A 269 5.87 9.66 9.25
CA PRO A 269 4.96 9.64 10.39
C PRO A 269 3.53 10.01 9.97
N ALA A 270 2.53 9.27 10.45
CA ALA A 270 1.13 9.59 10.25
C ALA A 270 0.29 9.20 11.47
N ALA A 271 -0.73 9.97 11.80
CA ALA A 271 -1.58 9.70 12.96
C ALA A 271 -2.43 8.42 12.82
N ARG A 272 -2.71 8.01 11.57
CA ARG A 272 -3.58 6.87 11.23
C ARG A 272 -3.04 6.16 9.98
N ALA A 273 -3.38 4.88 9.83
CA ALA A 273 -3.09 4.08 8.66
C ALA A 273 -4.39 3.61 7.97
N GLY A 274 -4.28 3.10 6.74
CA GLY A 274 -5.40 2.47 6.05
C GLY A 274 -5.75 1.11 6.65
N PHE A 275 -7.04 0.78 6.72
CA PHE A 275 -7.54 -0.45 7.33
C PHE A 275 -8.54 -1.16 6.40
N GLN A 276 -8.73 -2.47 6.59
CA GLN A 276 -9.72 -3.24 5.82
C GLN A 276 -11.11 -3.14 6.46
N LEU A 277 -12.16 -3.09 5.63
CA LEU A 277 -13.53 -3.15 6.12
C LEU A 277 -13.84 -4.52 6.73
N TRP A 278 -14.23 -4.55 8.00
CA TRP A 278 -14.41 -5.80 8.75
C TRP A 278 -15.50 -6.71 8.16
N SER A 279 -16.58 -6.14 7.63
CA SER A 279 -17.68 -6.90 7.00
C SER A 279 -17.26 -7.64 5.73
N HIS A 280 -16.15 -7.25 5.09
CA HIS A 280 -15.66 -7.87 3.84
C HIS A 280 -14.41 -8.74 4.07
N ARG A 281 -14.03 -9.00 5.33
CA ARG A 281 -12.80 -9.75 5.65
C ARG A 281 -12.74 -11.13 5.00
N ALA A 282 -13.87 -11.82 4.87
CA ALA A 282 -13.94 -13.12 4.21
C ALA A 282 -13.59 -13.03 2.71
N LEU A 283 -14.17 -12.04 2.02
CA LEU A 283 -13.88 -11.73 0.61
C LEU A 283 -12.40 -11.42 0.39
N TYR A 284 -11.84 -10.53 1.22
CA TYR A 284 -10.42 -10.13 1.11
C TYR A 284 -9.47 -11.28 1.43
N ARG A 285 -9.84 -12.17 2.36
CA ARG A 285 -9.05 -13.36 2.68
C ARG A 285 -9.06 -14.37 1.54
N ALA A 286 -10.21 -14.60 0.91
CA ALA A 286 -10.34 -15.52 -0.22
C ALA A 286 -9.55 -15.04 -1.46
N SER A 287 -9.47 -13.73 -1.64
CA SER A 287 -8.72 -13.07 -2.72
C SER A 287 -7.34 -12.56 -2.28
N SER A 288 -6.78 -13.05 -1.18
CA SER A 288 -5.42 -12.67 -0.75
C SER A 288 -4.34 -13.44 -1.50
N LEU A 289 -3.29 -12.75 -1.94
CA LEU A 289 -2.07 -13.39 -2.47
C LEU A 289 -1.15 -13.96 -1.39
N GLY A 290 -1.47 -13.78 -0.10
CA GLY A 290 -0.60 -14.20 1.01
C GLY A 290 -0.40 -15.72 1.13
N LEU A 291 -1.28 -16.54 0.54
CA LEU A 291 -1.04 -17.98 0.41
C LEU A 291 -0.10 -18.30 -0.75
N ILE A 292 -0.31 -17.68 -1.92
CA ILE A 292 0.55 -17.83 -3.10
C ILE A 292 1.98 -17.39 -2.77
N ASN A 293 2.15 -16.27 -2.06
CA ASN A 293 3.45 -15.74 -1.69
C ASN A 293 4.22 -16.60 -0.67
N ARG A 294 3.57 -17.56 -0.01
CA ARG A 294 4.29 -18.53 0.85
C ARG A 294 5.06 -19.56 0.02
N GLY A 295 4.72 -19.76 -1.25
CA GLY A 295 5.33 -20.79 -2.09
C GLY A 295 5.10 -22.21 -1.55
N GLU A 296 5.88 -23.15 -2.07
CA GLU A 296 5.75 -24.59 -1.78
C GLU A 296 6.63 -25.07 -0.60
N GLY A 297 7.28 -24.17 0.16
CA GLY A 297 8.28 -24.56 1.16
C GLY A 297 8.57 -23.53 2.26
N GLY A 298 9.70 -23.72 2.97
CA GLY A 298 10.19 -22.82 4.02
C GLY A 298 10.58 -21.42 3.49
N ASP A 299 11.18 -20.58 4.34
CA ASP A 299 11.43 -19.16 4.06
C ASP A 299 12.15 -18.89 2.71
N GLU A 300 12.99 -19.82 2.27
CA GLU A 300 13.73 -19.82 1.01
C GLU A 300 12.84 -19.84 -0.25
N GLY A 301 11.71 -20.55 -0.19
CA GLY A 301 10.80 -20.76 -1.32
C GLY A 301 9.70 -19.71 -1.44
N ARG A 302 9.70 -18.70 -0.57
CA ARG A 302 8.73 -17.60 -0.60
C ARG A 302 8.98 -16.74 -1.84
N ASN A 303 7.90 -16.30 -2.50
CA ASN A 303 8.03 -15.45 -3.70
C ASN A 303 8.82 -14.17 -3.42
N ASN A 304 8.62 -13.56 -2.24
CA ASN A 304 9.39 -12.41 -1.80
C ASN A 304 10.89 -12.74 -1.74
N THR A 305 11.28 -13.85 -1.10
CA THR A 305 12.69 -14.27 -0.99
C THR A 305 13.33 -14.46 -2.36
N ILE A 306 12.62 -15.13 -3.28
CA ILE A 306 13.11 -15.38 -4.65
C ILE A 306 13.42 -14.05 -5.35
N VAL A 307 12.50 -13.09 -5.30
CA VAL A 307 12.67 -11.79 -5.99
C VAL A 307 13.68 -10.90 -5.28
N ILE A 308 13.70 -10.89 -3.94
CA ILE A 308 14.72 -10.17 -3.15
C ILE A 308 16.12 -10.60 -3.57
N ARG A 309 16.36 -11.91 -3.70
CA ARG A 309 17.67 -12.45 -4.08
C ARG A 309 18.00 -12.18 -5.54
N HIS A 310 17.01 -12.29 -6.42
CA HIS A 310 17.18 -11.94 -7.83
C HIS A 310 17.62 -10.47 -7.99
N MET A 311 17.10 -9.58 -7.14
CA MET A 311 17.42 -8.15 -7.15
C MET A 311 18.43 -7.75 -6.05
N ALA A 312 19.32 -8.66 -5.64
CA ALA A 312 20.21 -8.47 -4.48
C ALA A 312 21.01 -7.16 -4.51
N GLU A 313 21.40 -6.70 -5.71
CA GLU A 313 22.20 -5.49 -5.91
C GLU A 313 21.39 -4.19 -5.80
N CYS A 314 20.05 -4.27 -5.83
CA CYS A 314 19.16 -3.11 -5.85
C CYS A 314 18.89 -2.52 -4.45
N TRP A 315 19.09 -3.30 -3.39
CA TRP A 315 18.78 -2.91 -2.00
C TRP A 315 19.85 -1.98 -1.44
N ARG A 316 19.43 -0.93 -0.73
CA ARG A 316 20.31 0.18 -0.30
C ARG A 316 20.28 0.43 1.20
N VAL A 317 19.17 0.12 1.87
CA VAL A 317 19.00 0.34 3.31
C VAL A 317 19.38 -0.93 4.07
N GLY A 318 18.85 -2.07 3.62
CA GLY A 318 19.21 -3.40 4.07
C GLY A 318 20.01 -4.18 3.03
N GLY A 319 19.80 -5.49 2.97
CA GLY A 319 20.59 -6.41 2.15
C GLY A 319 22.01 -6.64 2.68
N PRO A 320 22.83 -7.45 2.01
CA PRO A 320 24.19 -7.71 2.44
C PRO A 320 24.97 -6.41 2.41
N ALA A 321 25.72 -6.12 3.49
CA ALA A 321 26.59 -4.95 3.53
C ALA A 321 27.47 -4.94 2.27
N ARG A 322 27.31 -3.92 1.41
CA ARG A 322 28.23 -3.71 0.30
C ARG A 322 29.61 -3.55 0.92
N ARG A 323 30.47 -4.58 0.83
CA ARG A 323 31.88 -4.44 1.18
C ARG A 323 32.38 -3.26 0.36
N ALA A 324 32.85 -2.21 1.02
CA ALA A 324 33.51 -1.11 0.34
C ALA A 324 34.55 -1.72 -0.62
N PRO A 325 34.70 -1.20 -1.85
CA PRO A 325 35.76 -1.67 -2.73
C PRO A 325 37.07 -1.58 -1.95
N GLN A 326 37.73 -2.72 -1.76
CA GLN A 326 39.10 -2.72 -1.25
C GLN A 326 39.88 -1.86 -2.24
N GLY A 327 40.36 -0.70 -1.79
CA GLY A 327 41.24 0.14 -2.59
C GLY A 327 42.41 -0.69 -3.12
N PRO A 328 43.04 -0.26 -4.23
CA PRO A 328 44.13 -1.01 -4.83
C PRO A 328 45.15 -1.37 -3.76
N GLN A 329 45.42 -2.67 -3.61
CA GLN A 329 46.58 -3.13 -2.86
C GLN A 329 47.78 -2.74 -3.71
N ASP A 330 48.35 -1.58 -3.43
CA ASP A 330 49.68 -1.23 -3.89
C ASP A 330 50.66 -2.20 -3.19
N GLY A 331 51.21 -3.12 -3.99
CA GLY A 331 52.27 -4.05 -3.64
C GLY A 331 53.09 -4.39 -4.87
#